data_AF-A0A2J8JF62-F1
#
_entry.id   AF-A0A2J8JF62-F1
#
_cell.length_a   1.000
_cell.length_b   1.000
_cell.length_c   1.000
_cell.angle_alpha   90.00
_cell.angle_beta   90.00
_cell.angle_gamma   90.00
#
_symmetry.space_group_name_H-M   'P 1'
#
loop_
_entity.id
_entity.type
_entity.pdbx_description
1 polymer ?
#
loop_
_entity_poly.entity_id
_entity_poly.type
_entity_poly.pdbx_seq_one_letter_code
_entity_poly.pdbx_strand_id
1 'polypeptide(L)' 'LLTYSDVVGADVLDEVVTVLSDTAWDAELAVVREQRNRLCDLLGVPRPQLVPQVTLSPSQHEVPVLP' A
#
# COMPACT_ATOMS: atom_id res chain seq x y z
N LEU A 1 8.94 -11.17 21.44
CA LEU A 1 8.09 -11.67 20.32
C LEU A 1 7.04 -10.59 20.12
N LEU A 2 6.97 -9.94 18.95
CA LEU A 2 5.85 -9.05 18.67
C LEU A 2 4.66 -9.94 18.30
N THR A 3 3.57 -9.85 19.04
CA THR A 3 2.34 -10.61 18.75
C THR A 3 1.36 -9.71 18.03
N TYR A 4 0.44 -10.27 17.24
CA TYR A 4 -0.53 -9.48 16.46
C TYR A 4 -1.42 -8.59 17.35
N SER A 5 -1.64 -8.98 18.61
CA SER A 5 -2.33 -8.17 19.63
C SER A 5 -1.58 -6.91 20.06
N ASP A 6 -0.26 -6.82 19.80
CA ASP A 6 0.51 -5.61 20.07
C ASP A 6 0.36 -4.55 18.97
N VAL A 7 -0.23 -4.93 17.82
CA VAL A 7 -0.39 -4.07 16.63
C VAL A 7 -1.84 -3.58 16.49
N VAL A 8 -2.82 -4.41 16.89
CA VAL A 8 -4.24 -4.08 16.85
C VAL A 8 -4.98 -4.61 18.07
N GLY A 9 -6.05 -3.91 18.46
CA GLY A 9 -6.98 -4.42 19.48
C GLY A 9 -7.52 -5.81 19.11
N ALA A 10 -7.69 -6.68 20.09
CA ALA A 10 -8.15 -8.05 19.88
C ALA A 10 -9.55 -8.12 19.23
N ASP A 11 -10.37 -7.10 19.43
CA ASP A 11 -11.68 -6.88 18.82
C ASP A 11 -11.59 -6.52 17.33
N VAL A 12 -10.50 -5.90 16.90
CA VAL A 12 -10.26 -5.49 15.50
C VAL A 12 -9.48 -6.56 14.73
N LEU A 13 -8.73 -7.42 15.42
CA LEU A 13 -7.88 -8.43 14.81
C LEU A 13 -8.65 -9.43 13.93
N ASP A 14 -9.81 -9.90 14.39
CA ASP A 14 -10.63 -10.87 13.64
C ASP A 14 -11.11 -10.29 12.30
N GLU A 15 -11.56 -9.04 12.33
CA GLU A 15 -11.98 -8.29 11.15
C GLU A 15 -10.82 -8.07 10.18
N VAL A 16 -9.62 -7.73 10.68
CA VAL A 16 -8.40 -7.57 9.88
C VAL A 16 -8.03 -8.88 9.18
N VAL A 17 -8.04 -10.00 9.91
CA VAL A 17 -7.72 -11.32 9.35
C VAL A 17 -8.76 -11.74 8.31
N THR A 18 -10.04 -11.47 8.56
CA THR A 18 -11.13 -11.72 7.61
C THR A 18 -10.89 -10.96 6.30
N VAL A 19 -10.63 -9.65 6.35
CA VAL A 19 -10.35 -8.85 5.14
C VAL A 19 -9.12 -9.36 4.40
N LEU A 20 -8.03 -9.67 5.12
CA LEU A 20 -6.81 -10.20 4.51
C LEU A 20 -7.04 -11.52 3.78
N SER A 21 -7.92 -12.38 4.33
CA SER A 21 -8.20 -13.72 3.81
C SER A 21 -9.20 -13.73 2.66
N ASP A 22 -10.28 -12.93 2.78
CA ASP A 22 -11.40 -12.93 1.82
C ASP A 22 -11.15 -12.02 0.62
N THR A 23 -10.20 -11.08 0.72
CA THR A 23 -9.88 -10.18 -0.39
C THR A 23 -9.14 -10.92 -1.50
N ALA A 24 -9.73 -10.96 -2.69
CA ALA A 24 -9.05 -11.35 -3.91
C ALA A 24 -8.04 -10.26 -4.34
N TRP A 25 -6.81 -10.36 -3.85
CA TRP A 25 -5.74 -9.36 -4.07
C TRP A 25 -5.27 -9.25 -5.53
N ASP A 26 -5.59 -10.24 -6.35
CA ASP A 26 -5.35 -10.32 -7.78
C ASP A 26 -6.49 -9.73 -8.63
N ALA A 27 -7.57 -9.26 -7.99
CA ALA A 27 -8.68 -8.58 -8.66
C ALA A 27 -8.30 -7.16 -9.13
N GLU A 28 -9.28 -6.50 -9.74
CA GLU A 28 -9.14 -5.12 -10.20
C GLU A 28 -8.66 -4.18 -9.11
N LEU A 29 -7.72 -3.31 -9.45
CA LEU A 29 -7.05 -2.43 -8.49
C LEU A 29 -8.03 -1.49 -7.78
N ALA A 30 -9.15 -1.14 -8.42
CA ALA A 30 -10.22 -0.37 -7.80
C ALA A 30 -10.81 -1.09 -6.57
N VAL A 31 -11.10 -2.39 -6.71
CA VAL A 31 -11.67 -3.23 -5.63
C VAL A 31 -10.63 -3.45 -4.54
N VAL A 32 -9.40 -3.79 -4.93
CA VAL A 32 -8.30 -4.04 -3.98
C VAL A 32 -7.97 -2.79 -3.15
N ARG A 33 -8.02 -1.61 -3.76
CA ARG A 33 -7.76 -0.34 -3.07
C ARG A 33 -8.80 -0.04 -1.99
N GLU A 34 -10.06 -0.38 -2.21
CA GLU A 34 -11.12 -0.21 -1.21
C GLU A 34 -10.85 -1.10 0.01
N GLN A 35 -10.53 -2.38 -0.19
CA GLN A 35 -10.23 -3.31 0.91
C GLN A 35 -8.96 -2.93 1.67
N ARG A 36 -7.91 -2.52 0.96
CA ARG A 36 -6.70 -1.98 1.59
C ARG A 36 -7.00 -0.71 2.40
N ASN A 37 -7.85 0.19 1.90
CA ASN A 37 -8.21 1.40 2.65
C ASN A 37 -8.97 1.06 3.93
N ARG A 38 -9.87 0.06 3.87
CA ARG A 38 -10.55 -0.49 5.05
C ARG A 38 -9.56 -1.03 6.07
N LEU A 39 -8.55 -1.80 5.62
CA LEU A 39 -7.47 -2.26 6.50
C LEU A 39 -6.72 -1.10 7.14
N CYS A 40 -6.41 -0.04 6.38
CA CYS A 40 -5.75 1.14 6.94
C CYS A 40 -6.57 1.78 8.07
N ASP A 41 -7.90 1.87 7.90
CA ASP A 41 -8.78 2.40 8.94
C ASP A 41 -8.80 1.53 10.19
N LEU A 42 -8.89 0.20 10.02
CA LEU A 42 -8.86 -0.76 11.13
C LEU A 42 -7.53 -0.73 11.88
N LEU A 43 -6.42 -0.57 11.16
CA LEU A 43 -5.07 -0.48 11.72
C LEU A 43 -4.75 0.92 12.29
N GLY A 44 -5.64 1.90 12.12
CA GLY A 44 -5.39 3.29 12.53
C GLY A 44 -4.24 3.97 11.79
N VAL A 45 -3.87 3.48 10.60
CA VAL A 45 -2.79 4.05 9.78
C VAL A 45 -3.33 4.93 8.67
N PRO A 46 -2.59 5.96 8.24
CA PRO A 46 -3.02 6.82 7.14
C PRO A 46 -3.25 6.04 5.84
N ARG A 47 -4.35 6.35 5.14
CA ARG A 47 -4.64 5.75 3.83
C ARG A 47 -3.62 6.22 2.78
N PRO A 48 -3.16 5.33 1.87
CA PRO A 48 -2.30 5.73 0.76
C PRO A 48 -2.99 6.72 -0.18
N GLN A 49 -2.28 7.77 -0.58
CA GLN A 49 -2.75 8.73 -1.58
C GLN A 49 -2.27 8.33 -2.98
N LEU A 50 -3.12 8.55 -3.99
CA LEU A 50 -2.72 8.34 -5.38
C LEU A 50 -1.86 9.53 -5.82
N VAL A 51 -0.57 9.31 -5.96
CA VAL A 51 0.36 10.31 -6.51
C VAL A 51 0.60 10.05 -8.00
N PRO A 52 0.65 11.10 -8.84
CA PRO A 52 1.09 10.95 -10.22
C PRO A 52 2.48 10.34 -10.26
N GLN A 53 2.71 9.43 -11.20
CA GLN A 53 4.04 8.89 -11.42
C GLN A 53 4.93 10.03 -11.94
N VAL A 54 5.95 10.39 -11.16
CA VAL A 54 6.96 11.36 -11.61
C VAL A 54 7.86 10.64 -12.60
N THR A 55 7.61 10.83 -13.89
CA THR A 55 8.57 10.43 -14.92
C THR A 55 9.76 11.38 -14.80
N LEU A 56 10.83 10.93 -14.16
CA LEU A 56 12.11 11.61 -14.24
C LEU A 56 12.56 11.54 -15.70
N SER A 57 12.45 12.66 -16.43
CA SER A 57 13.10 12.80 -17.73
C SER A 57 14.57 12.48 -17.55
N PRO A 58 15.18 11.59 -18.35
CA PRO A 58 16.61 11.36 -18.28
C PRO A 58 17.29 12.68 -18.64
N SER A 59 17.86 13.36 -17.65
CA SER A 59 18.76 14.48 -17.88
C SER A 59 19.79 14.04 -18.90
N GLN A 60 19.81 14.73 -20.04
CA GLN A 60 20.70 14.42 -21.15
C GLN A 60 22.13 14.40 -20.61
N HIS A 61 22.70 13.20 -20.50
CA HIS A 61 24.14 13.05 -20.39
C HIS A 61 24.69 13.46 -21.76
N GLU A 62 24.98 14.75 -21.89
CA GLU A 62 25.80 15.27 -22.98
C GLU A 62 27.13 14.51 -22.90
N VAL A 63 27.36 13.60 -23.85
CA VAL A 63 28.64 12.91 -23.99
C VAL A 63 29.62 13.96 -24.48
N PRO A 64 30.68 14.30 -23.73
CA PRO A 64 31.67 15.24 -24.23
C PRO A 64 32.41 14.56 -25.38
N VAL A 65 32.29 15.10 -26.59
CA VAL A 65 33.13 14.68 -27.71
C VAL A 65 34.56 15.15 -27.38
N LEU A 66 35.46 14.20 -27.15
CA LEU A 66 36.89 14.49 -27.05
C LEU A 66 37.42 14.87 -28.44
N PRO A 67 38.40 15.79 -28.53
CA PRO A 67 38.92 16.34 -29.78
C PRO A 67 39.62 15.30 -30.66
#